data_AF-A0AAJ0LWV2-F1
#
_entry.id   AF-A0AAJ0LWV2-F1
#
_cell.length_a   1.000
_cell.length_b   1.000
_cell.length_c   1.000
_cell.angle_alpha   90.00
_cell.angle_beta   90.00
_cell.angle_gamma   90.00
#
_symmetry.space_group_name_H-M   'P 1'
#
loop_
_entity.id
_entity.type
_entity.pdbx_description
1 polymer ?
#
loop_
_entity_poly.entity_id
_entity_poly.type
_entity_poly.pdbx_seq_one_letter_code
_entity_poly.pdbx_strand_id
1 'polypeptide(L)' 'MSKEFSTKDVSEHNTVDKGLYIIVDSDVYEMSSFVDEHPGGAKILKRVGGKDATKQFWKVWKHI' A
#
# COMPACT_ATOMS: atom_id res chain seq x y z
N MET A 1 -16.27 -10.38 5.80
CA MET A 1 -15.31 -10.67 6.89
C MET A 1 -14.17 -9.68 6.74
N SER A 2 -14.08 -8.66 7.60
CA SER A 2 -12.91 -7.79 7.66
C SER A 2 -11.78 -8.58 8.32
N LYS A 3 -10.59 -8.54 7.73
CA LYS A 3 -9.39 -9.18 8.29
C LYS A 3 -8.62 -8.11 9.04
N GLU A 4 -8.33 -8.35 10.30
CA GLU A 4 -7.53 -7.45 11.12
C GLU A 4 -6.05 -7.72 10.88
N PHE A 5 -5.26 -6.66 10.77
CA PHE A 5 -3.82 -6.72 10.57
C PHE A 5 -3.13 -5.82 11.58
N SER A 6 -2.05 -6.30 12.17
CA SER A 6 -1.15 -5.43 12.91
C SER A 6 -0.19 -4.70 11.95
N THR A 7 0.40 -3.61 12.40
CA THR A 7 1.47 -2.92 11.67
C THR A 7 2.65 -3.84 11.37
N LYS A 8 2.90 -4.84 12.23
CA LYS A 8 3.95 -5.83 12.03
C LYS A 8 3.61 -6.77 10.87
N ASP A 9 2.37 -7.27 10.82
CA ASP A 9 1.91 -8.11 9.71
C ASP A 9 2.05 -7.36 8.38
N VAL A 10 1.58 -6.11 8.33
CA VAL A 10 1.71 -5.27 7.14
C VAL A 10 3.18 -5.07 6.74
N SER A 11 4.08 -4.87 7.70
CA SER A 11 5.52 -4.70 7.42
C SER A 11 6.19 -5.92 6.79
N GLU A 12 5.67 -7.14 7.01
CA GLU A 12 6.17 -8.35 6.36
C GLU A 12 5.74 -8.44 4.89
N HIS A 13 4.62 -7.80 4.57
CA HIS A 13 3.99 -7.68 3.25
C HIS A 13 4.55 -6.49 2.44
N ASN A 14 5.89 -6.40 2.35
CA ASN A 14 6.59 -5.25 1.74
C ASN A 14 7.01 -5.45 0.27
N THR A 15 6.73 -6.62 -0.33
CA THR A 15 7.03 -6.94 -1.74
C THR A 15 5.84 -7.59 -2.43
N VAL A 16 5.77 -7.47 -3.75
CA VAL A 16 4.67 -8.04 -4.57
C VAL A 16 4.57 -9.56 -4.39
N ASP A 17 5.71 -10.24 -4.41
CA ASP A 17 5.81 -11.70 -4.25
C ASP A 17 5.30 -12.20 -2.89
N LYS A 18 5.29 -11.34 -1.87
CA LYS A 18 4.83 -11.66 -0.51
C LYS A 18 3.40 -11.20 -0.24
N GLY A 19 2.70 -10.63 -1.22
CA GLY A 19 1.54 -9.80 -0.96
C GLY A 19 2.00 -8.39 -0.56
N LEU A 20 1.83 -7.40 -1.43
CA LEU A 20 2.24 -6.02 -1.18
C LEU A 20 1.10 -5.30 -0.47
N TYR A 21 1.25 -5.00 0.82
CA TYR A 21 0.23 -4.30 1.59
C TYR A 21 0.65 -2.85 1.87
N ILE A 22 -0.33 -1.95 1.97
CA ILE A 22 -0.11 -0.57 2.39
C ILE A 22 -1.19 -0.16 3.39
N ILE A 23 -0.89 0.82 4.23
CA ILE A 23 -1.87 1.42 5.14
C ILE A 23 -2.27 2.80 4.60
N VAL A 24 -3.58 3.05 4.48
CA VAL A 24 -4.14 4.36 4.13
C VAL A 24 -5.26 4.67 5.11
N ASP A 25 -5.15 5.78 5.85
CA ASP A 25 -6.14 6.20 6.87
C ASP A 25 -6.47 5.12 7.92
N SER A 26 -5.47 4.33 8.31
CA SER A 26 -5.58 3.17 9.22
C SER A 26 -6.24 1.92 8.64
N ASP A 27 -6.66 1.94 7.37
CA ASP A 27 -7.11 0.76 6.65
C ASP A 27 -5.95 0.09 5.90
N VAL A 28 -5.97 -1.24 5.85
CA VAL A 28 -4.95 -2.05 5.15
C VAL A 28 -5.47 -2.48 3.79
N TYR A 29 -4.70 -2.19 2.75
CA TYR A 29 -5.03 -2.54 1.39
C TYR A 29 -3.99 -3.45 0.76
N GLU A 30 -4.47 -4.51 0.12
CA GLU A 30 -3.65 -5.39 -0.71
C GLU A 30 -3.50 -4.80 -2.11
N MET A 31 -2.27 -4.53 -2.50
CA MET A 31 -1.92 -3.88 -3.76
C MET A 31 -1.29 -4.84 -4.77
N SER A 32 -1.01 -6.10 -4.42
CA SER A 32 -0.27 -7.05 -5.27
C SER A 32 -0.82 -7.15 -6.70
N SER A 33 -2.14 -7.26 -6.85
CA SER A 33 -2.78 -7.34 -8.17
C SER A 33 -2.85 -6.01 -8.91
N PHE A 34 -2.75 -4.89 -8.19
CA PHE A 34 -2.89 -3.54 -8.74
C PHE A 34 -1.54 -2.87 -9.06
N VAL A 35 -0.41 -3.50 -8.70
CA VAL A 35 0.92 -2.88 -8.84
C VAL A 35 1.22 -2.43 -10.26
N ASP A 36 0.86 -3.24 -11.25
CA ASP A 36 1.13 -2.98 -12.67
C ASP A 36 0.09 -2.03 -13.30
N GLU A 37 -1.12 -1.97 -12.74
CA GLU A 37 -2.20 -1.07 -13.18
C GLU A 37 -2.11 0.32 -12.54
N HIS A 38 -1.29 0.48 -11.50
CA HIS A 38 -1.17 1.73 -10.76
C HIS A 38 -0.66 2.88 -11.67
N PRO A 39 -1.45 3.95 -11.91
CA PRO A 39 -1.09 5.03 -12.82
C PRO A 39 0.19 5.79 -12.44
N GLY A 40 0.50 5.85 -11.14
CA GLY A 40 1.77 6.42 -10.64
C GLY A 40 2.98 5.49 -10.81
N GLY A 41 2.78 4.29 -11.35
CA GLY A 41 3.77 3.25 -11.56
C GLY A 41 4.07 2.41 -10.33
N ALA A 42 4.49 1.17 -10.58
CA ALA A 42 4.85 0.17 -9.57
C ALA A 42 5.95 0.63 -8.59
N LYS A 43 6.87 1.51 -9.03
CA LYS A 43 8.00 1.98 -8.22
C LYS A 43 7.56 2.74 -6.97
N ILE A 44 6.43 3.43 -7.02
CA ILE A 44 5.93 4.19 -5.87
C ILE A 44 5.35 3.21 -4.84
N LEU A 45 4.51 2.28 -5.28
CA LEU A 45 3.92 1.25 -4.42
C LEU A 45 5.00 0.38 -3.75
N LYS A 46 6.00 -0.07 -4.49
CA LYS A 46 7.14 -0.84 -3.92
C LYS A 46 7.95 -0.06 -2.88
N ARG A 47 7.94 1.29 -2.91
CA ARG A 47 8.65 2.13 -1.93
C ARG A 47 7.90 2.24 -0.60
N VAL A 48 6.57 2.22 -0.67
CA VAL A 48 5.67 2.37 0.49
C VAL A 48 5.08 1.03 0.94
N GLY A 49 5.42 -0.06 0.25
CA GLY A 49 5.07 -1.43 0.62
C GLY A 49 5.42 -1.74 2.07
N GLY A 50 4.45 -2.32 2.76
CA GLY A 50 4.50 -2.66 4.17
C GLY A 50 4.52 -1.46 5.12
N LYS A 51 4.09 -0.28 4.66
CA LYS A 51 4.12 0.96 5.45
C LYS A 51 2.84 1.77 5.28
N ASP A 52 2.73 2.79 6.12
CA ASP A 52 1.73 3.85 5.99
C ASP A 52 2.04 4.74 4.77
N ALA A 53 1.12 4.72 3.82
CA ALA A 53 1.12 5.48 2.58
C ALA A 53 0.13 6.65 2.60
N THR A 54 -0.58 6.91 3.70
CA THR A 54 -1.63 7.93 3.84
C THR A 54 -1.17 9.29 3.33
N LYS A 55 -0.02 9.76 3.80
CA LYS A 55 0.53 11.07 3.38
C LYS A 55 0.85 11.12 1.88
N GLN A 56 1.38 10.04 1.33
CA GLN A 56 1.75 9.93 -0.08
C GLN A 56 0.50 9.89 -0.97
N PHE A 57 -0.52 9.15 -0.53
CA PHE A 57 -1.81 9.02 -1.21
C PHE A 57 -2.52 10.38 -1.32
N TRP A 58 -2.69 11.07 -0.19
CA TRP A 58 -3.35 12.38 -0.16
C TRP A 58 -2.56 13.48 -0.85
N LYS A 59 -1.22 13.38 -0.90
CA LYS A 59 -0.39 14.35 -1.63
C LYS A 59 -0.71 14.35 -3.13
N VAL A 60 -0.99 13.19 -3.72
CA VAL A 60 -1.39 13.09 -5.13
C VAL A 60 -2.83 13.57 -5.30
N TRP A 61 -3.76 13.10 -4.46
CA TRP A 61 -5.17 13.47 -4.52
C TRP A 61 -5.45 14.96 -4.30
N LYS A 62 -4.62 15.66 -3.51
CA LYS A 62 -4.75 17.10 -3.27
C LYS A 62 -4.23 17.97 -4.44
N HIS A 63 -3.59 17.36 -5.43
CA HIS A 63 -2.97 18.06 -6.56
C HIS A 63 -3.63 17.73 -7.90
N ILE A 64 -4.81 17.08 -7.86
CA ILE A 64 -5.74 16.88 -8.96
C ILE A 64 -6.99 17.71 -8.63
#